data_AF-A0A9I9EJQ6-F1
#
_entry.id   AF-A0A9I9EJQ6-F1
#
_cell.length_a   1.000
_cell.length_b   1.000
_cell.length_c   1.000
_cell.angle_alpha   90.00
_cell.angle_beta   90.00
_cell.angle_gamma   90.00
#
_symmetry.space_group_name_H-M   'P 1'
#
loop_
_entity.id
_entity.type
_entity.pdbx_description
1 polymer ?
#
loop_
_entity_poly.entity_id
_entity_poly.type
_entity_poly.pdbx_seq_one_letter_code
_entity_poly.pdbx_strand_id
1 'polypeptide(L)'
;MLFAELRIRNDLKDETYLATFLFCWLCLFVFPQKGSFLRSRVFMAASLMATGTIYSLAVLVLANIYHVLGLITKASNPIGRMDFHFPMHYVHG
;
A
#
# COMPACT_ATOMS: atom_id res chain seq x y z
N MET A 1 -10.51 -13.39 12.90
CA MET A 1 -11.92 -12.98 12.98
C MET A 1 -12.37 -12.15 11.76
N LEU A 2 -11.56 -11.22 11.25
CA LEU A 2 -11.92 -10.29 10.15
C LEU A 2 -12.42 -10.95 8.85
N PHE A 3 -11.73 -11.98 8.34
CA PHE A 3 -12.12 -12.66 7.09
C PHE A 3 -13.42 -13.48 7.21
N ALA A 4 -13.74 -13.95 8.42
CA ALA A 4 -14.97 -14.70 8.68
C ALA A 4 -16.19 -13.77 8.72
N GLU A 5 -16.05 -12.56 9.28
CA GLU A 5 -17.10 -11.52 9.23
C GLU A 5 -17.35 -11.02 7.80
N LEU A 6 -16.29 -10.90 7.00
CA LEU A 6 -16.38 -10.49 5.59
C LEU A 6 -16.85 -11.61 4.64
N ARG A 7 -17.14 -12.82 5.17
CA ARG A 7 -17.52 -14.02 4.38
C ARG A 7 -16.56 -14.30 3.20
N ILE A 8 -15.28 -14.02 3.38
CA ILE A 8 -14.28 -14.27 2.34
C ILE A 8 -13.98 -15.76 2.33
N ARG A 9 -14.10 -16.38 1.14
CA ARG A 9 -13.79 -17.79 0.99
C ARG A 9 -12.31 -18.03 1.31
N ASN A 10 -12.01 -19.14 1.95
CA ASN A 10 -10.64 -19.44 2.40
C ASN A 10 -9.63 -19.48 1.23
N ASP A 11 -10.06 -19.86 0.02
CA ASP A 11 -9.23 -19.86 -1.19
C ASP A 11 -8.90 -18.46 -1.73
N LEU A 12 -9.66 -17.43 -1.35
CA LEU A 12 -9.43 -16.04 -1.75
C LEU A 12 -8.72 -15.22 -0.67
N LYS A 13 -8.35 -15.86 0.45
CA LYS A 13 -7.81 -15.16 1.62
C LYS A 13 -6.47 -14.51 1.33
N ASP A 14 -5.59 -15.22 0.63
CA ASP A 14 -4.25 -14.73 0.27
C ASP A 14 -4.33 -13.58 -0.74
N GLU A 15 -5.17 -13.74 -1.77
CA GLU A 15 -5.43 -12.68 -2.76
C GLU A 15 -6.06 -11.44 -2.12
N THR A 16 -7.00 -11.62 -1.19
CA THR A 16 -7.62 -10.50 -0.47
C THR A 16 -6.61 -9.78 0.41
N TYR A 17 -5.78 -10.53 1.14
CA TYR A 17 -4.73 -9.96 1.97
C TYR A 17 -3.76 -9.16 1.11
N LEU A 18 -3.29 -9.75 0.00
CA LEU A 18 -2.39 -9.11 -0.95
C LEU A 18 -3.02 -7.88 -1.60
N ALA A 19 -4.28 -7.94 -2.02
CA ALA A 19 -5.01 -6.80 -2.58
C ALA A 19 -5.13 -5.66 -1.57
N THR A 20 -5.40 -5.97 -0.30
CA THR A 20 -5.50 -4.96 0.77
C THR A 20 -4.14 -4.33 1.06
N PHE A 21 -3.08 -5.14 1.09
CA PHE A 21 -1.69 -4.68 1.24
C PHE A 21 -1.30 -3.73 0.11
N LEU A 22 -1.48 -4.16 -1.15
CA LEU A 22 -1.16 -3.38 -2.33
C LEU A 22 -1.98 -2.10 -2.41
N PHE A 23 -3.25 -2.16 -2.04
CA PHE A 23 -4.11 -0.99 -1.97
C PHE A 23 -3.58 0.06 -0.97
N CYS A 24 -3.20 -0.37 0.25
CA CYS A 24 -2.58 0.50 1.24
C CYS A 24 -1.27 1.09 0.71
N TRP A 25 -0.40 0.26 0.14
CA TRP A 25 0.88 0.67 -0.42
C TRP A 25 0.72 1.70 -1.55
N LEU A 26 -0.18 1.45 -2.51
CA LEU A 26 -0.47 2.36 -3.61
C LEU A 26 -1.03 3.70 -3.11
N CYS A 27 -1.94 3.70 -2.13
CA CYS A 27 -2.49 4.94 -1.57
C CYS A 27 -1.44 5.80 -0.87
N LEU A 28 -0.40 5.19 -0.31
CA LEU A 28 0.59 5.91 0.49
C LEU A 28 1.79 6.37 -0.34
N PHE A 29 2.26 5.54 -1.27
CA PHE A 29 3.49 5.81 -2.01
C PHE A 29 3.26 6.33 -3.44
N VAL A 30 2.15 5.93 -4.05
CA VAL A 30 1.88 6.17 -5.49
C VAL A 30 0.83 7.25 -5.69
N PHE A 31 -0.25 7.20 -4.91
CA PHE A 31 -1.39 8.12 -4.98
C PHE A 31 -1.67 8.76 -3.63
N PRO A 32 -0.72 9.54 -3.05
CA PRO A 32 -0.93 10.25 -1.79
C PRO A 32 -1.93 11.41 -2.01
N GLN A 33 -3.21 11.12 -2.18
CA GLN A 33 -4.27 12.11 -2.33
C GLN A 33 -5.30 12.01 -1.21
N LYS A 34 -5.82 13.18 -0.80
CA LYS A 34 -6.83 13.34 0.26
C LYS A 34 -8.28 13.04 -0.19
N GLY A 35 -8.50 12.57 -1.43
CA GLY A 35 -9.83 12.40 -2.04
C GLY A 35 -10.34 10.95 -2.04
N SER A 36 -11.61 10.75 -1.72
CA SER A 36 -12.27 9.43 -1.64
C SER A 36 -12.43 8.72 -3.00
N PHE A 37 -12.53 9.46 -4.10
CA PHE A 37 -12.82 8.90 -5.43
C PHE A 37 -11.69 8.06 -6.04
N LEU A 38 -10.43 8.40 -5.76
CA LEU A 38 -9.29 7.62 -6.25
C LEU A 38 -9.18 6.28 -5.52
N ARG A 39 -9.73 6.19 -4.31
CA ARG A 39 -9.64 5.00 -3.44
C ARG A 39 -10.25 3.76 -4.08
N SER A 40 -11.37 3.90 -4.78
CA SER A 40 -12.02 2.76 -5.46
C SER A 40 -11.22 2.27 -6.67
N ARG A 41 -10.64 3.18 -7.47
CA ARG A 41 -9.81 2.81 -8.63
C ARG A 41 -8.50 2.18 -8.20
N VAL A 42 -7.89 2.69 -7.13
CA VAL A 42 -6.67 2.11 -6.56
C VAL A 42 -6.94 0.72 -5.97
N PHE A 43 -8.10 0.53 -5.33
CA PHE A 43 -8.50 -0.80 -4.84
C PHE A 43 -8.69 -1.79 -6.00
N MET A 44 -9.35 -1.37 -7.09
CA MET A 44 -9.49 -2.20 -8.28
C MET A 44 -8.13 -2.60 -8.89
N ALA A 45 -7.21 -1.65 -9.02
CA ALA A 45 -5.85 -1.93 -9.50
C ALA A 45 -5.11 -2.91 -8.57
N ALA A 46 -5.22 -2.72 -7.26
CA ALA A 46 -4.62 -3.61 -6.27
C ALA A 46 -5.19 -5.03 -6.32
N SER A 47 -6.50 -5.19 -6.53
CA SER A 47 -7.12 -6.49 -6.74
C SER A 47 -6.61 -7.18 -8.00
N LEU A 48 -6.49 -6.45 -9.12
CA LEU A 48 -5.94 -6.99 -10.36
C LEU A 48 -4.46 -7.40 -10.21
N MET A 49 -3.68 -6.62 -9.47
CA MET A 49 -2.30 -6.97 -9.14
C MET A 49 -2.22 -8.23 -8.28
N ALA A 50 -3.11 -8.38 -7.30
CA ALA A 50 -3.16 -9.56 -6.43
C ALA A 50 -3.50 -10.85 -7.20
N THR A 51 -4.28 -10.75 -8.28
CA THR A 51 -4.57 -11.87 -9.19
C THR A 51 -3.49 -12.08 -10.27
N GLY A 52 -2.34 -11.39 -10.17
CA GLY A 52 -1.18 -11.60 -11.06
C GLY A 52 -1.04 -10.60 -12.21
N THR A 53 -1.86 -9.55 -12.27
CA THR A 53 -1.70 -8.51 -13.32
C THR A 53 -0.47 -7.66 -13.02
N ILE A 54 0.44 -7.55 -13.98
CA ILE A 54 1.65 -6.75 -13.84
C ILE A 54 1.35 -5.31 -14.22
N TYR A 55 1.65 -4.38 -13.31
CA TYR A 55 1.57 -2.94 -13.56
C TYR A 55 2.98 -2.35 -13.59
N SER A 56 3.28 -1.55 -14.61
CA SER A 56 4.50 -0.75 -14.63
C SER A 56 4.29 0.51 -13.78
N LEU A 57 5.29 0.82 -12.96
CA LEU A 57 5.29 2.03 -12.14
C LEU A 57 6.04 3.15 -12.86
N ALA A 58 5.47 4.35 -12.90
CA ALA A 58 6.14 5.49 -13.51
C ALA A 58 7.44 5.84 -12.77
N VAL A 59 8.46 6.29 -13.51
CA VAL A 59 9.79 6.64 -12.96
C VAL A 59 9.71 7.64 -11.81
N LEU A 60 8.81 8.62 -11.90
CA LEU A 60 8.57 9.61 -10.83
C LEU A 60 8.10 8.98 -9.51
N VAL A 61 7.30 7.92 -9.59
CA VAL A 61 6.80 7.23 -8.40
C VAL A 61 7.94 6.40 -7.78
N LEU A 62 8.75 5.74 -8.60
CA LEU A 62 9.93 5.02 -8.13
C LEU A 62 10.90 5.97 -7.42
N ALA A 63 11.17 7.15 -8.01
CA ALA A 63 11.97 8.19 -7.40
C ALA A 63 11.39 8.68 -6.07
N ASN A 64 10.06 8.84 -5.98
CA ASN A 64 9.39 9.21 -4.74
C ASN A 64 9.55 8.13 -3.65
N ILE A 65 9.44 6.86 -3.99
CA ILE A 65 9.66 5.73 -3.06
C ILE A 65 11.09 5.76 -2.51
N TYR A 66 12.09 5.88 -3.38
CA TYR A 66 13.50 5.96 -2.96
C TYR A 66 13.76 7.20 -2.10
N HIS A 67 13.14 8.33 -2.43
CA HIS A 67 13.25 9.56 -1.65
C HIS A 67 12.67 9.39 -0.25
N VAL A 68 11.43 8.89 -0.12
CA VAL A 68 10.78 8.66 1.19
C VAL A 68 11.56 7.64 2.02
N LEU A 69 12.03 6.55 1.41
CA LEU A 69 12.86 5.57 2.10
C LEU A 69 14.20 6.17 2.57
N GLY A 70 14.81 7.03 1.75
CA GLY A 70 16.02 7.76 2.09
C GLY A 70 15.83 8.78 3.22
N LEU A 71 14.63 9.35 3.39
CA LEU A 71 14.30 10.20 4.54
C LEU A 71 14.19 9.38 5.82
N ILE A 72 13.63 8.16 5.75
CA ILE A 72 13.50 7.27 6.91
C ILE A 72 14.86 6.81 7.40
N THR A 73 15.77 6.42 6.51
CA THR A 73 17.11 5.96 6.90
C THR A 73 17.97 7.06 7.51
N LYS A 74 17.69 8.33 7.18
CA LYS A 74 18.37 9.50 7.74
C LYS A 74 17.70 10.07 8.99
N ALA A 75 16.49 9.62 9.32
CA ALA A 75 15.78 10.08 10.49
C ALA A 75 16.40 9.46 11.75
N SER A 76 16.95 10.31 12.62
CA SER A 76 17.59 9.90 13.88
C SER A 76 16.62 9.45 14.98
N ASN A 77 15.30 9.66 14.77
CA ASN A 77 14.23 9.22 15.68
C ASN A 77 12.98 8.81 14.87
N PRO A 78 12.71 7.51 14.66
CA PRO A 78 11.55 7.05 13.89
C PRO A 78 10.20 7.26 14.61
N ILE A 79 10.22 7.61 15.90
CA ILE A 79 9.03 7.74 16.78
C ILE A 79 8.55 9.20 16.87
N GLY A 80 9.38 10.17 16.46
CA GLY A 80 9.02 11.59 16.47
C GLY A 80 8.14 11.92 15.26
N ARG A 81 6.82 11.98 15.48
CA ARG A 81 5.76 12.53 14.60
C ARG A 81 6.26 12.93 13.20
N MET A 82 6.55 11.95 12.35
CA MET A 82 6.64 12.21 10.92
C MET A 82 5.23 12.58 10.47
N ASP A 83 5.06 13.74 9.84
CA ASP A 83 3.79 14.13 9.19
C ASP A 83 3.42 13.22 8.00
N PHE A 84 4.23 12.19 7.76
CA PHE A 84 3.98 11.09 6.85
C PHE A 84 3.52 9.87 7.64
N HIS A 85 2.26 9.46 7.44
CA HIS A 85 1.74 8.18 7.93
C HIS A 85 2.44 7.04 7.18
N PHE A 86 3.63 6.66 7.62
CA PHE A 86 4.36 5.52 7.06
C PHE A 86 3.99 4.25 7.83
N PRO A 87 3.31 3.28 7.20
CA PRO A 87 2.92 2.05 7.86
C PRO A 87 4.11 1.09 7.86
N MET A 88 5.04 1.31 8.79
CA MET A 88 6.21 0.43 9.00
C MET A 88 5.83 -1.06 9.11
N HIS A 89 4.62 -1.36 9.58
CA HIS A 89 4.07 -2.72 9.68
C HIS A 89 3.82 -3.42 8.32
N TYR A 90 3.89 -2.71 7.19
CA TYR A 90 3.85 -3.31 5.85
C TYR A 90 5.24 -3.52 5.23
N VAL A 91 6.31 -3.02 5.85
CA VAL A 91 7.69 -3.16 5.36
C VAL A 91 8.36 -4.41 5.93
N HIS A 92 7.91 -4.89 7.08
CA HIS A 92 8.34 -6.15 7.67
C HIS A 92 7.19 -7.15 7.55
N GLY A 93 7.25 -7.98 6.51
CA GLY A 93 6.42 -9.19 6.35
C GLY A 93 7.08 -10.39 7.00
#